data_AF-A0AAU9MMC9-F1
#
_entry.id   AF-A0AAU9MMC9-F1
#
_cell.length_a   1.000
_cell.length_b   1.000
_cell.length_c   1.000
_cell.angle_alpha   90.00
_cell.angle_beta   90.00
_cell.angle_gamma   90.00
#
_symmetry.space_group_name_H-M   'P 1'
#
loop_
_entity.id
_entity.type
_entity.pdbx_description
1 polymer ?
#
loop_
_entity_poly.entity_id
_entity_poly.type
_entity_poly.pdbx_seq_one_letter_code
_entity_poly.pdbx_strand_id
1 'polypeptide(L)'
;MGNYGSCFTSKETEAFPVETRFKLPSPLPSWPQGESFASGTIDLGGLEVCQVTSFKRIWSTSQIGSNDTDVTVFEPSPLPDGFSLLGCYCQSNDTPLFGWILAGKDVSGGTLVNPVDYTLVWSSNDSCYIWLPTPPEGYKSVGYAITTSPEKPSLDKIRCVRADLTEEPETDALLWGSDGVSVYGLRPKVRGRQAQGVSVGTFIIVKDGDDSSLLSLSCLKNNNFDKSTSFLPNVAQINALVQEYSPRFFFHPKETYLPASTTWYFTNGVQLYHTGEESNPIPVESTGSNLPQGGSNDGTYWLDLPVDETERERVKKGDLQNGEAYIHVKPMLGATFTDLAIWLFYPFNGPSTAKFGLVDIPLGRIGEHIGDWEHVTLRISNFDGLLYRVYFAQHSGGTWVDTPSLEFLDMSNRFAAYPSLNGHATYPTPGVVMQGTDVIGIRNDAAKSDKFLDVKDKYLVMAAEYTSDVIEPPWVNYARKWGPKITYEIGTEIEKLENSLTGIVGSAIGSLLDIIPTEFSSEDGPTGPKMKPEWDGDER
;
A
#
# COMPACT_ATOMS: atom_id res chain seq x y z
N MET A 1 -42.74 -35.00 41.45
CA MET A 1 -41.28 -34.75 41.53
C MET A 1 -40.72 -34.95 40.14
N GLY A 2 -40.63 -33.87 39.36
CA GLY A 2 -40.01 -33.88 38.02
C GLY A 2 -38.71 -33.09 38.12
N ASN A 3 -37.58 -33.77 37.90
CA ASN A 3 -36.26 -33.15 37.84
C ASN A 3 -36.11 -32.39 36.52
N TYR A 4 -36.02 -31.07 36.59
CA TYR A 4 -35.49 -30.24 35.50
C TYR A 4 -33.97 -30.36 35.52
N GLY A 5 -33.41 -31.12 34.59
CA GLY A 5 -31.98 -31.10 34.29
C GLY A 5 -31.66 -29.86 33.46
N SER A 6 -31.03 -28.86 34.09
CA SER A 6 -30.43 -27.72 33.39
C SER A 6 -29.21 -28.21 32.60
N CYS A 7 -29.33 -28.28 31.28
CA CYS A 7 -28.20 -28.50 30.40
C CYS A 7 -27.49 -27.15 30.20
N PHE A 8 -26.45 -26.89 30.98
CA PHE A 8 -25.53 -25.80 30.70
C PHE A 8 -24.65 -26.24 29.51
N THR A 9 -24.94 -25.73 28.32
CA THR A 9 -23.98 -25.73 27.22
C THR A 9 -22.85 -24.76 27.63
N SER A 10 -21.67 -25.31 27.90
CA SER A 10 -20.45 -24.51 27.98
C SER A 10 -20.28 -23.81 26.63
N LYS A 11 -20.38 -22.47 26.60
CA LYS A 11 -19.84 -21.69 25.49
C LYS A 11 -18.36 -22.06 25.39
N GLU A 12 -17.95 -22.72 24.31
CA GLU A 12 -16.55 -22.80 23.95
C GLU A 12 -16.03 -21.36 23.87
N THR A 13 -15.03 -21.05 24.69
CA THR A 13 -14.30 -19.79 24.60
C THR A 13 -13.58 -19.77 23.26
N GLU A 14 -14.12 -19.04 22.28
CA GLU A 14 -13.45 -18.81 21.01
C GLU A 14 -12.10 -18.12 21.29
N ALA A 15 -11.01 -18.74 20.82
CA ALA A 15 -9.68 -18.18 20.91
C ALA A 15 -9.55 -16.96 19.97
N PHE A 16 -8.79 -15.95 20.37
CA PHE A 16 -8.52 -14.80 19.50
C PHE A 16 -7.86 -15.23 18.19
N PRO A 17 -8.20 -14.62 17.03
CA PRO A 17 -7.56 -14.90 15.75
C PRO A 17 -6.02 -14.99 15.82
N VAL A 18 -5.37 -14.09 16.55
CA VAL A 18 -3.91 -14.02 16.71
C VAL A 18 -3.27 -15.29 17.33
N GLU A 19 -4.04 -16.13 18.01
CA GLU A 19 -3.56 -17.42 18.53
C GLU A 19 -3.32 -18.46 17.41
N THR A 20 -3.84 -18.19 16.21
CA THR A 20 -3.64 -19.01 15.02
C THR A 20 -2.67 -18.33 14.06
N ARG A 21 -1.77 -19.11 13.44
CA ARG A 21 -0.87 -18.60 12.40
C ARG A 21 -1.58 -18.56 11.06
N PHE A 22 -1.52 -17.42 10.38
CA PHE A 22 -1.97 -17.32 9.00
C PHE A 22 -1.15 -18.25 8.10
N LYS A 23 -1.81 -18.83 7.11
CA LYS A 23 -1.17 -19.54 6.00
C LYS A 23 -1.80 -19.06 4.71
N LEU A 24 -0.94 -18.80 3.74
CA LEU A 24 -1.38 -18.55 2.37
C LEU A 24 -2.21 -19.74 1.84
N PRO A 25 -3.20 -19.50 0.97
CA PRO A 25 -4.02 -20.55 0.36
C PRO A 25 -3.19 -21.64 -0.35
N SER A 26 -2.08 -21.24 -0.99
CA SER A 26 -1.11 -22.12 -1.63
C SER A 26 0.27 -21.97 -0.98
N PRO A 27 1.08 -23.03 -0.87
CA PRO A 27 2.48 -22.90 -0.48
C PRO A 27 3.25 -22.04 -1.49
N LEU A 28 4.28 -21.33 -1.02
CA LEU A 28 5.16 -20.56 -1.89
C LEU A 28 5.87 -21.49 -2.90
N PRO A 29 6.00 -21.07 -4.17
CA PRO A 29 6.75 -21.82 -5.16
C PRO A 29 8.25 -21.76 -4.88
N SER A 30 9.02 -22.62 -5.54
CA SER A 30 10.45 -22.38 -5.66
C SER A 30 10.70 -21.23 -6.63
N TRP A 31 11.33 -20.16 -6.15
CA TRP A 31 11.64 -19.02 -7.01
C TRP A 31 12.65 -19.39 -8.10
N PRO A 32 12.56 -18.79 -9.30
CA PRO A 32 13.58 -18.92 -10.33
C PRO A 32 14.96 -18.56 -9.79
N GLN A 33 16.00 -19.15 -10.39
CA GLN A 33 17.38 -18.89 -9.99
C GLN A 33 17.72 -17.39 -10.12
N GLY A 34 18.36 -16.87 -9.09
CA GLY A 34 18.88 -15.51 -9.04
C GLY A 34 20.14 -15.47 -8.17
N GLU A 35 20.47 -14.28 -7.67
CA GLU A 35 21.61 -14.11 -6.78
C GLU A 35 21.20 -14.41 -5.33
N SER A 36 20.68 -13.42 -4.60
CA SER A 36 20.40 -13.51 -3.16
C SER A 36 18.97 -13.15 -2.76
N PHE A 37 18.08 -12.81 -3.71
CA PHE A 37 16.65 -12.73 -3.46
C PHE A 37 16.11 -14.05 -2.90
N ALA A 38 15.29 -13.99 -1.86
CA ALA A 38 14.70 -15.13 -1.17
C ALA A 38 15.73 -16.11 -0.55
N SER A 39 16.91 -15.62 -0.17
CA SER A 39 17.98 -16.43 0.46
C SER A 39 17.86 -16.56 1.98
N GLY A 40 16.92 -15.84 2.60
CA GLY A 40 16.66 -15.84 4.04
C GLY A 40 17.45 -14.81 4.86
N THR A 41 18.50 -14.21 4.30
CA THR A 41 19.38 -13.25 5.00
C THR A 41 19.82 -12.10 4.10
N ILE A 42 20.01 -10.91 4.67
CA ILE A 42 20.51 -9.73 3.96
C ILE A 42 21.61 -9.06 4.79
N ASP A 43 22.73 -8.70 4.18
CA ASP A 43 23.82 -7.96 4.84
C ASP A 43 23.65 -6.43 4.63
N LEU A 44 23.40 -5.72 5.74
CA LEU A 44 23.19 -4.27 5.77
C LEU A 44 24.48 -3.44 5.84
N GLY A 45 25.65 -4.05 5.67
CA GLY A 45 26.95 -3.37 5.75
C GLY A 45 27.78 -3.85 6.94
N GLY A 46 27.85 -5.17 7.13
CA GLY A 46 28.51 -5.83 8.24
C GLY A 46 27.57 -6.30 9.35
N LEU A 47 26.26 -6.01 9.23
CA LEU A 47 25.18 -6.50 10.06
C LEU A 47 24.27 -7.36 9.18
N GLU A 48 24.38 -8.67 9.34
CA GLU A 48 23.51 -9.64 8.65
C GLU A 48 22.18 -9.71 9.40
N VAL A 49 21.05 -9.56 8.70
CA VAL A 49 19.71 -9.66 9.28
C VAL A 49 18.94 -10.81 8.66
N CYS A 50 18.02 -11.39 9.43
CA CYS A 50 17.06 -12.38 8.96
C CYS A 50 15.66 -12.07 9.48
N GLN A 51 14.64 -12.39 8.70
CA GLN A 51 13.25 -12.23 9.10
C GLN A 51 12.77 -13.43 9.94
N VAL A 52 12.41 -13.20 11.19
CA VAL A 52 11.85 -14.22 12.09
C VAL A 52 10.34 -14.08 12.15
N THR A 53 9.64 -15.14 11.76
CA THR A 53 8.17 -15.22 11.77
C THR A 53 7.66 -16.18 12.85
N SER A 54 8.56 -16.79 13.64
CA SER A 54 8.21 -17.68 14.74
C SER A 54 8.28 -16.97 16.09
N PHE A 55 7.22 -17.07 16.89
CA PHE A 55 7.07 -16.31 18.11
C PHE A 55 6.65 -17.15 19.31
N LYS A 56 7.07 -16.68 20.49
CA LYS A 56 6.53 -17.03 21.79
C LYS A 56 5.67 -15.86 22.29
N ARG A 57 4.42 -16.13 22.65
CA ARG A 57 3.54 -15.15 23.31
C ARG A 57 4.11 -14.75 24.68
N ILE A 58 4.15 -13.45 24.95
CA ILE A 58 4.58 -12.90 26.25
C ILE A 58 3.37 -12.42 27.04
N TRP A 59 2.55 -11.56 26.43
CA TRP A 59 1.49 -10.82 27.11
C TRP A 59 0.39 -10.38 26.13
N SER A 60 -0.84 -10.14 26.63
CA SER A 60 -1.98 -9.61 25.85
C SER A 60 -2.80 -8.65 26.72
N THR A 61 -3.38 -7.60 26.13
CA THR A 61 -4.26 -6.62 26.82
C THR A 61 -5.53 -7.26 27.38
N SER A 62 -6.09 -8.26 26.69
CA SER A 62 -7.21 -9.07 27.17
C SER A 62 -6.83 -10.53 27.29
N GLN A 63 -7.36 -11.18 28.33
CA GLN A 63 -7.30 -12.63 28.50
C GLN A 63 -8.52 -13.34 27.90
N ILE A 64 -9.64 -12.65 27.67
CA ILE A 64 -10.94 -13.24 27.26
C ILE A 64 -11.83 -12.21 26.54
N GLY A 65 -12.31 -12.52 25.33
CA GLY A 65 -13.46 -11.86 24.69
C GLY A 65 -13.14 -10.66 23.81
N SER A 66 -13.86 -10.56 22.68
CA SER A 66 -13.64 -9.68 21.53
C SER A 66 -13.86 -8.20 21.83
N ASN A 67 -12.78 -7.47 22.09
CA ASN A 67 -12.75 -6.05 21.77
C ASN A 67 -11.70 -5.85 20.67
N ASP A 68 -12.12 -5.20 19.58
CA ASP A 68 -11.33 -4.92 18.36
C ASP A 68 -10.13 -3.96 18.58
N THR A 69 -9.73 -3.80 19.84
CA THR A 69 -8.62 -2.96 20.26
C THR A 69 -7.55 -3.77 20.97
N ASP A 70 -7.75 -5.05 21.28
CA ASP A 70 -6.76 -5.79 22.04
C ASP A 70 -5.52 -6.15 21.21
N VAL A 71 -4.35 -6.14 21.86
CA VAL A 71 -3.08 -6.53 21.24
C VAL A 71 -2.36 -7.61 22.04
N THR A 72 -1.59 -8.42 21.32
CA THR A 72 -0.68 -9.41 21.88
C THR A 72 0.75 -9.07 21.53
N VAL A 73 1.63 -9.21 22.52
CA VAL A 73 3.07 -8.96 22.41
C VAL A 73 3.83 -10.28 22.43
N PHE A 74 4.79 -10.37 21.51
CA PHE A 74 5.49 -11.58 21.14
C PHE A 74 7.01 -11.39 21.17
N GLU A 75 7.72 -12.41 21.63
CA GLU A 75 9.17 -12.53 21.48
C GLU A 75 9.49 -13.48 20.32
N PRO A 76 10.38 -13.13 19.38
CA PRO A 76 10.81 -14.08 18.36
C PRO A 76 11.52 -15.29 18.99
N SER A 77 11.07 -16.49 18.64
CA SER A 77 11.61 -17.74 19.19
C SER A 77 11.30 -18.95 18.29
N PRO A 78 12.26 -19.87 18.07
CA PRO A 78 13.69 -19.71 18.38
C PRO A 78 14.35 -18.67 17.47
N LEU A 79 15.48 -18.11 17.91
CA LEU A 79 16.34 -17.31 17.03
C LEU A 79 17.30 -18.23 16.27
N PRO A 80 17.61 -17.95 14.99
CA PRO A 80 18.63 -18.70 14.25
C PRO A 80 20.02 -18.60 14.89
N ASP A 81 20.86 -19.60 14.66
CA ASP A 81 22.20 -19.69 15.27
C ASP A 81 23.07 -18.46 14.92
N GLY A 82 23.63 -17.83 15.95
CA GLY A 82 24.46 -16.63 15.82
C GLY A 82 23.68 -15.32 15.67
N PHE A 83 22.36 -15.37 15.51
CA PHE A 83 21.51 -14.18 15.49
C PHE A 83 21.09 -13.77 16.89
N SER A 84 20.96 -12.46 17.10
CA SER A 84 20.60 -11.81 18.34
C SER A 84 19.25 -11.09 18.22
N LEU A 85 18.55 -11.01 19.35
CA LEU A 85 17.31 -10.25 19.47
C LEU A 85 17.55 -8.76 19.22
N LEU A 86 16.74 -8.14 18.37
CA LEU A 86 16.73 -6.69 18.13
C LEU A 86 15.48 -5.97 18.67
N GLY A 87 14.42 -6.72 19.02
CA GLY A 87 13.19 -6.18 19.58
C GLY A 87 12.13 -7.26 19.81
N CYS A 88 10.90 -6.83 20.07
CA CYS A 88 9.72 -7.69 20.19
C CYS A 88 8.63 -7.25 19.20
N TYR A 89 7.73 -8.16 18.87
CA TYR A 89 6.63 -7.93 17.93
C TYR A 89 5.31 -7.68 18.66
N CYS A 90 4.41 -6.88 18.09
CA CYS A 90 3.08 -6.61 18.61
C CYS A 90 2.06 -6.62 17.47
N GLN A 91 0.91 -7.25 17.68
CA GLN A 91 -0.18 -7.36 16.69
C GLN A 91 -1.53 -7.19 17.37
N SER A 92 -2.51 -6.64 16.66
CA SER A 92 -3.93 -6.73 17.03
C SER A 92 -4.36 -8.20 17.14
N ASN A 93 -5.26 -8.45 18.08
CA ASN A 93 -5.84 -9.77 18.33
C ASN A 93 -6.86 -10.20 17.27
N ASP A 94 -7.31 -9.28 16.41
CA ASP A 94 -8.42 -9.48 15.46
C ASP A 94 -8.00 -10.14 14.15
N THR A 95 -6.70 -10.29 13.96
CA THR A 95 -6.12 -10.93 12.76
C THR A 95 -5.28 -12.14 13.16
N PRO A 96 -5.24 -13.20 12.33
CA PRO A 96 -4.30 -14.31 12.54
C PRO A 96 -2.85 -13.83 12.59
N LEU A 97 -2.00 -14.48 13.37
CA LEU A 97 -0.59 -14.13 13.51
C LEU A 97 0.12 -14.25 12.16
N PHE A 98 0.60 -13.12 11.64
CA PHE A 98 1.29 -13.01 10.36
C PHE A 98 2.48 -12.03 10.39
N GLY A 99 2.84 -11.54 11.58
CA GLY A 99 3.96 -10.65 11.75
C GLY A 99 5.34 -11.24 11.51
N TRP A 100 6.32 -10.34 11.54
CA TRP A 100 7.74 -10.66 11.50
C TRP A 100 8.54 -9.65 12.31
N ILE A 101 9.76 -10.04 12.67
CA ILE A 101 10.75 -9.15 13.22
C ILE A 101 12.15 -9.53 12.74
N LEU A 102 13.02 -8.55 12.53
CA LEU A 102 14.42 -8.82 12.20
C LEU A 102 15.21 -9.24 13.44
N ALA A 103 15.98 -10.31 13.29
CA ALA A 103 17.09 -10.64 14.16
C ALA A 103 18.40 -10.24 13.46
N GLY A 104 19.44 -9.90 14.23
CA GLY A 104 20.70 -9.40 13.70
C GLY A 104 21.91 -10.22 14.12
N LYS A 105 22.90 -10.33 13.24
CA LYS A 105 24.16 -11.03 13.47
C LYS A 105 25.34 -10.16 13.05
N ASP A 106 26.30 -10.04 13.95
CA ASP A 106 27.51 -9.27 13.71
C ASP A 106 28.50 -10.08 12.87
N VAL A 107 28.73 -9.64 11.63
CA VAL A 107 29.67 -10.32 10.69
C VAL A 107 30.96 -9.53 10.46
N SER A 108 30.96 -8.22 10.72
CA SER A 108 32.13 -7.35 10.52
C SER A 108 32.88 -7.00 11.81
N GLY A 109 32.29 -7.28 12.97
CA GLY A 109 32.83 -6.97 14.28
C GLY A 109 32.42 -5.56 14.75
N GLY A 110 31.71 -5.51 15.88
CA GLY A 110 31.27 -4.28 16.52
C GLY A 110 30.01 -3.66 15.91
N THR A 111 29.21 -4.42 15.15
CA THR A 111 27.90 -3.90 14.69
C THR A 111 26.80 -4.05 15.74
N LEU A 112 26.98 -5.01 16.65
CA LEU A 112 26.07 -5.30 17.76
C LEU A 112 26.82 -5.30 19.09
N VAL A 113 26.17 -4.77 20.12
CA VAL A 113 26.72 -4.71 21.48
C VAL A 113 25.61 -4.92 22.51
N ASN A 114 25.98 -5.42 23.69
CA ASN A 114 25.05 -5.48 24.81
C ASN A 114 24.69 -4.04 25.27
N PRO A 115 23.44 -3.77 25.66
CA PRO A 115 23.14 -2.56 26.40
C PRO A 115 23.96 -2.47 27.71
N VAL A 116 24.11 -1.26 28.23
CA VAL A 116 24.78 -1.02 29.53
C VAL A 116 23.80 -1.04 30.71
N ASP A 117 22.52 -0.76 30.45
CA ASP A 117 21.43 -0.83 31.42
C ASP A 117 20.07 -0.87 30.68
N TYR A 118 18.97 -0.85 31.42
CA TYR A 118 17.61 -0.71 30.92
C TYR A 118 16.82 0.36 31.68
N THR A 119 15.98 1.10 30.95
CA THR A 119 14.97 2.01 31.51
C THR A 119 13.58 1.44 31.31
N LEU A 120 12.77 1.37 32.37
CA LEU A 120 11.37 0.93 32.27
C LEU A 120 10.56 2.02 31.55
N VAL A 121 9.98 1.71 30.39
CA VAL A 121 9.16 2.65 29.64
C VAL A 121 7.68 2.52 29.97
N TRP A 122 7.21 1.30 30.18
CA TRP A 122 5.81 1.00 30.46
C TRP A 122 5.65 -0.35 31.15
N SER A 123 4.57 -0.50 31.93
CA SER A 123 4.18 -1.77 32.54
C SER A 123 2.67 -1.90 32.68
N SER A 124 2.14 -3.13 32.60
CA SER A 124 0.72 -3.42 32.85
C SER A 124 0.52 -4.31 34.07
N ASN A 125 -0.05 -3.74 35.14
CA ASN A 125 -0.55 -4.43 36.34
C ASN A 125 0.31 -5.63 36.79
N ASP A 126 1.62 -5.42 36.86
CA ASP A 126 2.63 -6.41 37.26
C ASP A 126 2.73 -7.69 36.41
N SER A 127 2.20 -7.67 35.18
CA SER A 127 2.18 -8.82 34.26
C SER A 127 3.06 -8.65 33.02
N CYS A 128 3.42 -7.40 32.68
CA CYS A 128 4.27 -7.06 31.54
C CYS A 128 5.08 -5.81 31.87
N TYR A 129 6.38 -5.86 31.59
CA TYR A 129 7.31 -4.76 31.78
C TYR A 129 8.11 -4.58 30.50
N ILE A 130 8.01 -3.39 29.91
CA ILE A 130 8.66 -3.04 28.65
C ILE A 130 9.85 -2.15 28.97
N TRP A 131 11.02 -2.60 28.54
CA TRP A 131 12.31 -2.02 28.88
C TRP A 131 12.99 -1.47 27.62
N LEU A 132 13.35 -0.19 27.67
CA LEU A 132 14.22 0.43 26.69
C LEU A 132 15.68 0.10 27.04
N PRO A 133 16.43 -0.57 26.16
CA PRO A 133 17.86 -0.78 26.35
C PRO A 133 18.59 0.56 26.34
N THR A 134 19.52 0.77 27.27
CA THR A 134 20.41 1.93 27.28
C THR A 134 21.65 1.57 26.44
N PRO A 135 21.80 2.15 25.22
CA PRO A 135 22.92 1.82 24.36
C PRO A 135 24.21 2.47 24.89
N PRO A 136 25.38 1.81 24.74
CA PRO A 136 26.66 2.47 24.95
C PRO A 136 26.90 3.58 23.90
N GLU A 137 27.90 4.44 24.15
CA GLU A 137 28.28 5.50 23.21
C GLU A 137 28.62 4.93 21.82
N GLY A 138 28.08 5.56 20.77
CA GLY A 138 28.24 5.12 19.39
C GLY A 138 27.21 4.07 18.92
N TYR A 139 26.24 3.69 19.77
CA TYR A 139 25.20 2.73 19.44
C TYR A 139 23.80 3.29 19.71
N LYS A 140 22.78 2.62 19.19
CA LYS A 140 21.36 2.98 19.29
C LYS A 140 20.52 1.73 19.59
N SER A 141 19.39 1.95 20.26
CA SER A 141 18.40 0.90 20.50
C SER A 141 17.39 0.87 19.35
N VAL A 142 17.07 -0.32 18.86
CA VAL A 142 16.18 -0.50 17.69
C VAL A 142 14.90 -1.28 18.02
N GLY A 143 14.69 -1.60 19.29
CA GLY A 143 13.51 -2.27 19.80
C GLY A 143 13.55 -2.40 21.33
N TYR A 144 12.47 -2.94 21.91
CA TYR A 144 12.33 -3.14 23.35
C TYR A 144 12.64 -4.58 23.77
N ALA A 145 13.10 -4.72 25.02
CA ALA A 145 13.12 -5.99 25.74
C ALA A 145 11.91 -6.06 26.67
N ILE A 146 11.35 -7.26 26.88
CA ILE A 146 10.12 -7.43 27.66
C ILE A 146 10.28 -8.55 28.68
N THR A 147 9.78 -8.32 29.89
CA THR A 147 9.74 -9.31 30.97
C THR A 147 8.34 -9.45 31.55
N THR A 148 8.07 -10.61 32.15
CA THR A 148 6.83 -10.88 32.92
C THR A 148 7.05 -10.74 34.43
N SER A 149 8.19 -10.18 34.84
CA SER A 149 8.55 -9.84 36.22
C SER A 149 9.16 -8.44 36.25
N PRO A 150 9.12 -7.74 37.40
CA PRO A 150 9.66 -6.38 37.52
C PRO A 150 11.20 -6.32 37.47
N GLU A 151 11.87 -7.47 37.36
CA GLU A 151 13.32 -7.54 37.28
C GLU A 151 13.81 -7.08 35.90
N LYS A 152 14.91 -6.31 35.90
CA LYS A 152 15.56 -5.90 34.65
C LYS A 152 15.98 -7.15 33.85
N PRO A 153 15.82 -7.13 32.51
CA PRO A 153 16.37 -8.18 31.67
C PRO A 153 17.88 -8.28 31.83
N SER A 154 18.44 -9.44 31.54
CA SER A 154 19.90 -9.59 31.44
C SER A 154 20.46 -8.74 30.28
N LEU A 155 21.70 -8.25 30.41
CA LEU A 155 22.35 -7.43 29.37
C LEU A 155 22.63 -8.21 28.08
N ASP A 156 22.60 -9.54 28.11
CA ASP A 156 22.72 -10.38 26.92
C ASP A 156 21.39 -10.65 26.20
N LYS A 157 20.25 -10.21 26.75
CA LYS A 157 18.90 -10.47 26.23
C LYS A 157 18.67 -9.89 24.83
N ILE A 158 19.15 -8.68 24.58
CA ILE A 158 18.95 -7.90 23.34
C ILE A 158 20.28 -7.23 22.94
N ARG A 159 20.39 -6.78 21.70
CA ARG A 159 21.55 -6.00 21.23
C ARG A 159 21.16 -4.59 20.80
N CYS A 160 22.04 -3.64 21.10
CA CYS A 160 22.06 -2.31 20.51
C CYS A 160 22.89 -2.35 19.22
N VAL A 161 22.55 -1.48 18.27
CA VAL A 161 23.12 -1.45 16.92
C VAL A 161 24.04 -0.24 16.76
N ARG A 162 25.15 -0.40 16.04
CA ARG A 162 26.09 0.71 15.79
C ARG A 162 25.38 1.85 15.07
N ALA A 163 25.63 3.09 15.49
CA ALA A 163 24.80 4.23 15.11
C ALA A 163 24.80 4.53 13.59
N ASP A 164 25.88 4.22 12.87
CA ASP A 164 25.96 4.35 11.41
C ASP A 164 25.08 3.35 10.64
N LEU A 165 24.60 2.30 11.30
CA LEU A 165 23.66 1.31 10.77
C LEU A 165 22.21 1.59 11.19
N THR A 166 21.91 2.84 11.58
CA THR A 166 20.57 3.26 12.01
C THR A 166 20.07 4.50 11.30
N GLU A 167 18.75 4.64 11.23
CA GLU A 167 18.04 5.79 10.64
C GLU A 167 16.94 6.31 11.58
N GLU A 168 16.53 7.56 11.37
CA GLU A 168 15.41 8.15 12.11
C GLU A 168 14.10 7.39 11.87
N PRO A 169 13.34 7.07 12.93
CA PRO A 169 12.05 6.43 12.81
C PRO A 169 10.90 7.44 12.74
N GLU A 170 9.72 6.95 12.37
CA GLU A 170 8.41 7.55 12.64
C GLU A 170 7.40 6.46 13.02
N THR A 171 6.24 6.87 13.54
CA THR A 171 5.13 5.95 13.81
C THR A 171 4.51 5.44 12.52
N ASP A 172 4.20 4.15 12.47
CA ASP A 172 3.37 3.51 11.45
C ASP A 172 1.91 3.43 11.92
N ALA A 173 1.21 2.31 11.69
CA ALA A 173 -0.16 2.10 12.13
C ALA A 173 -0.29 2.10 13.67
N LEU A 174 -1.37 2.69 14.17
CA LEU A 174 -1.80 2.52 15.56
C LEU A 174 -2.21 1.06 15.78
N LEU A 175 -1.55 0.39 16.72
CA LEU A 175 -1.84 -1.00 17.09
C LEU A 175 -2.79 -1.06 18.29
N TRP A 176 -2.59 -0.18 19.27
CA TRP A 176 -3.39 -0.10 20.49
C TRP A 176 -3.27 1.26 21.17
N GLY A 177 -4.28 1.67 21.93
CA GLY A 177 -4.18 2.83 22.82
C GLY A 177 -5.10 2.70 24.03
N SER A 178 -4.67 3.25 25.16
CA SER A 178 -5.44 3.34 26.40
C SER A 178 -4.93 4.51 27.24
N ASP A 179 -5.85 5.26 27.85
CA ASP A 179 -5.65 6.41 28.75
C ASP A 179 -4.19 6.84 28.96
N GLY A 180 -3.67 7.71 28.09
CA GLY A 180 -2.34 8.30 28.20
C GLY A 180 -1.20 7.57 27.47
N VAL A 181 -1.46 6.42 26.85
CA VAL A 181 -0.45 5.59 26.15
C VAL A 181 -1.00 5.02 24.85
N SER A 182 -0.21 5.13 23.79
CA SER A 182 -0.48 4.52 22.49
C SER A 182 0.70 3.67 22.03
N VAL A 183 0.40 2.60 21.31
CA VAL A 183 1.37 1.67 20.72
C VAL A 183 1.21 1.72 19.21
N TYR A 184 2.31 2.04 18.53
CA TYR A 184 2.36 2.13 17.07
C TYR A 184 3.38 1.14 16.52
N GLY A 185 3.20 0.68 15.28
CA GLY A 185 4.30 0.12 14.51
C GLY A 185 5.43 1.14 14.35
N LEU A 186 6.68 0.68 14.19
CA LEU A 186 7.83 1.55 13.97
C LEU A 186 8.38 1.37 12.55
N ARG A 187 8.55 2.47 11.81
CA ARG A 187 9.08 2.46 10.44
C ARG A 187 10.10 3.58 10.21
N PRO A 188 10.99 3.48 9.21
CA PRO A 188 11.91 4.56 8.85
C PRO A 188 11.14 5.80 8.40
N LYS A 189 11.60 6.98 8.78
CA LYS A 189 11.00 8.28 8.41
C LYS A 189 11.20 8.62 6.93
N VAL A 190 12.42 8.40 6.42
CA VAL A 190 12.72 8.56 4.98
C VAL A 190 12.46 7.23 4.28
N ARG A 191 11.55 7.24 3.30
CA ARG A 191 11.15 6.07 2.52
C ARG A 191 11.04 6.42 1.04
N GLY A 192 11.08 5.39 0.20
CA GLY A 192 11.10 5.51 -1.25
C GLY A 192 12.22 4.67 -1.85
N ARG A 193 12.29 4.63 -3.19
CA ARG A 193 13.15 3.69 -3.92
C ARG A 193 14.66 3.90 -3.77
N GLN A 194 15.08 5.02 -3.19
CA GLN A 194 16.48 5.33 -2.89
C GLN A 194 16.76 5.41 -1.39
N ALA A 195 15.74 5.18 -0.55
CA ALA A 195 15.88 5.29 0.89
C ALA A 195 16.55 4.03 1.47
N GLN A 196 17.50 4.25 2.37
CA GLN A 196 18.29 3.19 3.00
C GLN A 196 17.69 2.66 4.30
N GLY A 197 16.65 3.31 4.82
CA GLY A 197 16.02 2.93 6.09
C GLY A 197 15.33 1.57 6.01
N VAL A 198 15.56 0.71 7.00
CA VAL A 198 15.05 -0.65 7.11
C VAL A 198 14.15 -0.77 8.34
N SER A 199 12.92 -1.25 8.15
CA SER A 199 12.01 -1.56 9.25
C SER A 199 12.47 -2.80 10.01
N VAL A 200 12.46 -2.73 11.34
CA VAL A 200 12.80 -3.89 12.20
C VAL A 200 11.61 -4.84 12.36
N GLY A 201 10.38 -4.38 12.15
CA GLY A 201 9.16 -5.12 12.49
C GLY A 201 8.81 -5.01 13.98
N THR A 202 9.34 -4.00 14.68
CA THR A 202 9.02 -3.71 16.10
C THR A 202 7.91 -2.67 16.22
N PHE A 203 7.48 -2.42 17.45
CA PHE A 203 6.56 -1.35 17.83
C PHE A 203 7.25 -0.29 18.71
N ILE A 204 6.60 0.85 18.89
CA ILE A 204 6.98 1.94 19.79
C ILE A 204 5.82 2.31 20.72
N ILE A 205 6.16 2.69 21.95
CA ILE A 205 5.20 3.20 22.94
C ILE A 205 5.33 4.71 23.00
N VAL A 206 4.23 5.42 22.80
CA VAL A 206 4.14 6.88 22.86
C VAL A 206 3.22 7.25 24.01
N LYS A 207 3.69 8.12 24.90
CA LYS A 207 2.86 8.69 25.99
C LYS A 207 2.26 10.01 25.54
N ASP A 208 1.01 10.26 25.91
CA ASP A 208 0.32 11.49 25.54
C ASP A 208 1.09 12.73 26.04
N GLY A 209 1.40 13.65 25.12
CA GLY A 209 2.16 14.87 25.41
C GLY A 209 3.67 14.68 25.53
N ASP A 210 4.22 13.52 25.20
CA ASP A 210 5.67 13.25 25.17
C ASP A 210 6.20 12.96 23.75
N ASP A 211 6.58 14.04 23.05
CA ASP A 211 7.22 13.96 21.74
C ASP A 211 8.62 13.31 21.78
N SER A 212 9.22 13.13 22.96
CA SER A 212 10.57 12.54 23.10
C SER A 212 10.59 11.02 22.98
N SER A 213 9.43 10.37 23.10
CA SER A 213 9.31 8.91 22.98
C SER A 213 9.81 8.40 21.62
N LEU A 214 9.58 9.14 20.53
CA LEU A 214 10.07 8.79 19.18
C LEU A 214 11.60 8.89 19.03
N LEU A 215 12.27 9.64 19.90
CA LEU A 215 13.74 9.77 19.91
C LEU A 215 14.43 8.61 20.62
N SER A 216 13.66 7.71 21.25
CA SER A 216 14.20 6.63 22.09
C SER A 216 14.66 5.39 21.30
N LEU A 217 14.07 5.17 20.12
CA LEU A 217 14.40 4.05 19.23
C LEU A 217 14.92 4.58 17.88
N SER A 218 15.48 3.68 17.09
CA SER A 218 15.90 3.95 15.71
C SER A 218 15.50 2.78 14.82
N CYS A 219 15.32 3.06 13.53
CA CYS A 219 15.24 2.01 12.52
C CYS A 219 16.66 1.57 12.11
N LEU A 220 16.75 0.47 11.38
CA LEU A 220 18.02 0.04 10.79
C LEU A 220 18.31 0.83 9.52
N LYS A 221 19.56 0.77 9.05
CA LYS A 221 20.04 1.37 7.81
C LYS A 221 20.79 0.33 6.99
N ASN A 222 20.48 0.24 5.70
CA ASN A 222 21.26 -0.55 4.76
C ASN A 222 22.42 0.29 4.19
N ASN A 223 23.62 0.13 4.77
CA ASN A 223 24.84 0.75 4.26
C ASN A 223 25.41 0.03 3.02
N ASN A 224 24.89 -1.15 2.67
CA ASN A 224 25.20 -1.88 1.44
C ASN A 224 24.19 -1.57 0.31
N PHE A 225 23.38 -0.51 0.41
CA PHE A 225 22.32 -0.21 -0.56
C PHE A 225 22.78 -0.16 -2.02
N ASP A 226 23.94 0.43 -2.31
CA ASP A 226 24.48 0.50 -3.69
C ASP A 226 24.84 -0.88 -4.28
N LYS A 227 24.96 -1.91 -3.42
CA LYS A 227 25.21 -3.31 -3.78
C LYS A 227 23.97 -4.19 -3.56
N SER A 228 22.83 -3.59 -3.21
CA SER A 228 21.60 -4.31 -2.85
C SER A 228 20.89 -4.98 -4.04
N THR A 229 21.34 -4.73 -5.27
CA THR A 229 20.83 -5.37 -6.49
C THR A 229 20.83 -6.89 -6.42
N SER A 230 21.76 -7.48 -5.67
CA SER A 230 21.84 -8.93 -5.45
C SER A 230 20.65 -9.51 -4.66
N PHE A 231 20.00 -8.72 -3.80
CA PHE A 231 18.84 -9.14 -3.00
C PHE A 231 17.50 -8.74 -3.62
N LEU A 232 17.52 -7.98 -4.71
CA LEU A 232 16.32 -7.62 -5.47
C LEU A 232 15.99 -8.72 -6.49
N PRO A 233 14.70 -8.94 -6.81
CA PRO A 233 14.32 -9.97 -7.77
C PRO A 233 14.81 -9.60 -9.18
N ASN A 234 15.40 -10.55 -9.89
CA ASN A 234 15.69 -10.41 -11.32
C ASN A 234 14.41 -10.55 -12.16
N VAL A 235 14.49 -10.34 -13.48
CA VAL A 235 13.30 -10.39 -14.37
C VAL A 235 12.54 -11.73 -14.30
N ALA A 236 13.25 -12.86 -14.20
CA ALA A 236 12.60 -14.17 -14.07
C ALA A 236 11.84 -14.28 -12.74
N GLN A 237 12.42 -13.79 -11.65
CA GLN A 237 11.81 -13.76 -10.32
C GLN A 237 10.64 -12.77 -10.25
N ILE A 238 10.75 -11.58 -10.86
CA ILE A 238 9.63 -10.63 -11.02
C ILE A 238 8.45 -11.31 -11.69
N ASN A 239 8.68 -11.97 -12.83
CA ASN A 239 7.61 -12.67 -13.55
C ASN A 239 6.98 -13.79 -12.70
N ALA A 240 7.78 -14.52 -11.92
CA ALA A 240 7.26 -15.53 -11.00
C ALA A 240 6.41 -14.92 -9.86
N LEU A 241 6.84 -13.79 -9.29
CA LEU A 241 6.07 -13.05 -8.27
C LEU A 241 4.74 -12.55 -8.83
N VAL A 242 4.73 -12.05 -10.07
CA VAL A 242 3.51 -11.65 -10.76
C VAL A 242 2.59 -12.86 -10.92
N GLN A 243 3.08 -14.00 -11.40
CA GLN A 243 2.24 -15.21 -11.53
C GLN A 243 1.67 -15.69 -10.19
N GLU A 244 2.44 -15.59 -9.11
CA GLU A 244 2.06 -16.03 -7.78
C GLU A 244 0.98 -15.14 -7.13
N TYR A 245 1.16 -13.82 -7.22
CA TYR A 245 0.37 -12.84 -6.45
C TYR A 245 -0.51 -11.92 -7.30
N SER A 246 -0.62 -12.14 -8.62
CA SER A 246 -1.39 -11.26 -9.50
C SER A 246 -2.80 -10.98 -8.99
N PRO A 247 -3.22 -9.71 -8.87
CA PRO A 247 -4.61 -9.39 -8.60
C PRO A 247 -5.48 -9.73 -9.82
N ARG A 248 -6.74 -10.07 -9.55
CA ARG A 248 -7.83 -10.02 -10.51
C ARG A 248 -8.69 -8.80 -10.20
N PHE A 249 -8.70 -7.84 -11.12
CA PHE A 249 -9.55 -6.66 -11.02
C PHE A 249 -10.95 -7.01 -11.48
N PHE A 250 -11.95 -6.89 -10.60
CA PHE A 250 -13.36 -7.05 -10.94
C PHE A 250 -14.00 -5.68 -11.12
N PHE A 251 -14.43 -5.37 -12.34
CA PHE A 251 -15.10 -4.12 -12.65
C PHE A 251 -16.57 -4.21 -12.27
N HIS A 252 -17.13 -3.08 -11.83
CA HIS A 252 -18.54 -3.00 -11.47
C HIS A 252 -19.43 -3.44 -12.66
N PRO A 253 -20.57 -4.15 -12.47
CA PRO A 253 -21.42 -4.61 -13.57
C PRO A 253 -21.90 -3.50 -14.52
N LYS A 254 -22.09 -2.29 -13.97
CA LYS A 254 -22.47 -1.08 -14.71
C LYS A 254 -21.29 -0.32 -15.35
N GLU A 255 -20.06 -0.78 -15.15
CA GLU A 255 -18.88 -0.12 -15.70
C GLU A 255 -18.95 -0.10 -17.22
N THR A 256 -18.81 1.08 -17.79
CA THR A 256 -18.84 1.35 -19.22
C THR A 256 -17.46 1.73 -19.73
N TYR A 257 -16.61 2.30 -18.87
CA TYR A 257 -15.28 2.77 -19.20
C TYR A 257 -14.25 1.79 -18.63
N LEU A 258 -13.81 0.85 -19.46
CA LEU A 258 -12.95 -0.25 -19.06
C LEU A 258 -11.48 0.11 -19.35
N PRO A 259 -10.51 -0.58 -18.71
CA PRO A 259 -9.11 -0.33 -19.00
C PRO A 259 -8.74 -0.71 -20.43
N ALA A 260 -7.64 -0.15 -20.93
CA ALA A 260 -7.05 -0.50 -22.21
C ALA A 260 -5.52 -0.48 -22.12
N SER A 261 -4.84 -1.11 -23.07
CA SER A 261 -3.39 -0.90 -23.22
C SER A 261 -3.10 0.48 -23.84
N THR A 262 -1.97 1.08 -23.48
CA THR A 262 -1.44 2.31 -24.09
C THR A 262 -1.21 2.13 -25.59
N THR A 263 -0.74 0.95 -26.02
CA THR A 263 -0.61 0.61 -27.45
C THR A 263 -1.96 0.65 -28.16
N TRP A 264 -3.00 0.04 -27.59
CA TRP A 264 -4.35 0.12 -28.15
C TRP A 264 -4.82 1.58 -28.19
N TYR A 265 -4.66 2.31 -27.09
CA TYR A 265 -5.07 3.71 -27.00
C TYR A 265 -4.45 4.57 -28.10
N PHE A 266 -3.13 4.51 -28.29
CA PHE A 266 -2.43 5.29 -29.32
C PHE A 266 -2.80 4.87 -30.74
N THR A 267 -2.94 3.57 -31.01
CA THR A 267 -3.33 3.06 -32.34
C THR A 267 -4.78 3.34 -32.71
N ASN A 268 -5.60 3.77 -31.76
CA ASN A 268 -7.01 4.11 -31.97
C ASN A 268 -7.28 5.62 -32.10
N GLY A 269 -6.29 6.38 -32.59
CA GLY A 269 -6.50 7.76 -33.07
C GLY A 269 -6.35 8.85 -32.00
N VAL A 270 -5.65 8.56 -30.91
CA VAL A 270 -5.24 9.56 -29.92
C VAL A 270 -4.24 10.53 -30.55
N GLN A 271 -4.37 11.80 -30.20
CA GLN A 271 -3.57 12.86 -30.77
C GLN A 271 -2.88 13.69 -29.68
N LEU A 272 -1.68 14.17 -30.00
CA LEU A 272 -0.91 15.11 -29.21
C LEU A 272 -1.23 16.54 -29.67
N TYR A 273 -1.70 17.34 -28.74
CA TYR A 273 -1.98 18.76 -28.92
C TYR A 273 -0.85 19.61 -28.35
N HIS A 274 -0.65 20.79 -28.92
CA HIS A 274 0.31 21.78 -28.48
C HIS A 274 -0.33 23.17 -28.47
N THR A 275 -0.05 23.95 -27.43
CA THR A 275 -0.55 25.32 -27.30
C THR A 275 -0.13 26.19 -28.49
N GLY A 276 -1.11 26.87 -29.11
CA GLY A 276 -0.90 27.70 -30.29
C GLY A 276 -0.94 26.95 -31.64
N GLU A 277 -1.03 25.62 -31.62
CA GLU A 277 -1.11 24.76 -32.81
C GLU A 277 -2.31 23.79 -32.74
N GLU A 278 -3.35 24.12 -31.98
CA GLU A 278 -4.48 23.22 -31.66
C GLU A 278 -5.28 22.76 -32.89
N SER A 279 -5.20 23.51 -33.99
CA SER A 279 -5.84 23.15 -35.26
C SER A 279 -5.09 22.07 -36.06
N ASN A 280 -3.89 21.70 -35.65
CA ASN A 280 -3.05 20.70 -36.33
C ASN A 280 -2.42 19.72 -35.32
N PRO A 281 -3.23 18.93 -34.60
CA PRO A 281 -2.73 17.96 -33.65
C PRO A 281 -2.01 16.79 -34.35
N ILE A 282 -1.07 16.15 -33.64
CA ILE A 282 -0.18 15.13 -34.20
C ILE A 282 -0.65 13.74 -33.73
N PRO A 283 -0.91 12.77 -34.62
CA PRO A 283 -1.22 11.40 -34.20
C PRO A 283 -0.10 10.80 -33.34
N VAL A 284 -0.46 10.16 -32.23
CA VAL A 284 0.53 9.50 -31.35
C VAL A 284 0.94 8.16 -31.98
N GLU A 285 2.25 7.91 -32.04
CA GLU A 285 2.79 6.64 -32.50
C GLU A 285 2.44 5.51 -31.51
N SER A 286 2.36 4.26 -31.98
CA SER A 286 1.91 3.10 -31.19
C SER A 286 2.67 2.87 -29.88
N THR A 287 3.90 3.35 -29.77
CA THR A 287 4.76 3.24 -28.58
C THR A 287 4.88 4.55 -27.80
N GLY A 288 4.25 5.63 -28.28
CA GLY A 288 4.43 6.99 -27.76
C GLY A 288 5.82 7.58 -28.03
N SER A 289 6.55 7.07 -29.03
CA SER A 289 7.92 7.49 -29.35
C SER A 289 8.03 8.94 -29.84
N ASN A 290 6.95 9.48 -30.41
CA ASN A 290 6.86 10.87 -30.83
C ASN A 290 6.36 11.82 -29.71
N LEU A 291 6.12 11.32 -28.50
CA LEU A 291 5.76 12.17 -27.37
C LEU A 291 6.98 12.94 -26.83
N PRO A 292 6.80 14.20 -26.38
CA PRO A 292 7.86 14.97 -25.71
C PRO A 292 8.43 14.22 -24.50
N GLN A 293 9.73 13.91 -24.55
CA GLN A 293 10.43 13.13 -23.54
C GLN A 293 10.96 14.00 -22.39
N GLY A 294 10.73 13.58 -21.14
CA GLY A 294 11.28 14.21 -19.94
C GLY A 294 10.74 15.62 -19.66
N GLY A 295 11.38 16.32 -18.71
CA GLY A 295 10.94 17.64 -18.23
C GLY A 295 9.81 17.57 -17.20
N SER A 296 9.20 18.72 -16.90
CA SER A 296 8.03 18.83 -16.03
C SER A 296 6.77 19.11 -16.87
N ASN A 297 5.60 18.96 -16.26
CA ASN A 297 4.37 19.45 -16.85
C ASN A 297 4.40 20.99 -16.97
N ASP A 298 4.70 21.48 -18.16
CA ASP A 298 4.77 22.91 -18.51
C ASP A 298 3.42 23.47 -19.00
N GLY A 299 2.40 22.61 -19.12
CA GLY A 299 1.06 22.97 -19.60
C GLY A 299 0.97 23.22 -21.11
N THR A 300 2.03 22.93 -21.88
CA THR A 300 2.07 23.25 -23.32
C THR A 300 1.60 22.09 -24.22
N TYR A 301 1.61 20.85 -23.71
CA TYR A 301 1.15 19.66 -24.43
C TYR A 301 0.08 18.91 -23.65
N TRP A 302 -0.85 18.29 -24.37
CA TRP A 302 -1.80 17.32 -23.81
C TRP A 302 -2.20 16.28 -24.86
N LEU A 303 -2.67 15.12 -24.39
CA LEU A 303 -3.32 14.13 -25.23
C LEU A 303 -4.83 14.39 -25.27
N ASP A 304 -5.46 14.10 -26.40
CA ASP A 304 -6.91 14.03 -26.52
C ASP A 304 -7.31 12.86 -27.42
N LEU A 305 -8.56 12.44 -27.27
CA LEU A 305 -9.20 11.39 -28.04
C LEU A 305 -9.37 11.79 -29.53
N PRO A 306 -9.76 10.86 -30.40
CA PRO A 306 -10.06 11.16 -31.80
C PRO A 306 -11.04 12.35 -31.98
N VAL A 307 -10.86 13.10 -33.07
CA VAL A 307 -11.76 14.22 -33.44
C VAL A 307 -13.14 13.72 -33.87
N ASP A 308 -13.21 12.53 -34.48
CA ASP A 308 -14.49 11.94 -34.85
C ASP A 308 -15.24 11.50 -33.58
N GLU A 309 -16.44 12.04 -33.37
CA GLU A 309 -17.23 11.79 -32.15
C GLU A 309 -17.62 10.32 -31.95
N THR A 310 -17.80 9.56 -33.05
CA THR A 310 -18.13 8.14 -32.94
C THR A 310 -16.93 7.36 -32.43
N GLU A 311 -15.75 7.67 -32.97
CA GLU A 311 -14.49 7.09 -32.51
C GLU A 311 -14.11 7.57 -31.11
N ARG A 312 -14.36 8.84 -30.77
CA ARG A 312 -14.18 9.40 -29.43
C ARG A 312 -14.95 8.59 -28.38
N GLU A 313 -16.25 8.40 -28.61
CA GLU A 313 -17.11 7.63 -27.70
C GLU A 313 -16.78 6.14 -27.67
N ARG A 314 -16.26 5.58 -28.76
CA ARG A 314 -15.73 4.21 -28.77
C ARG A 314 -14.46 4.09 -27.94
N VAL A 315 -13.51 5.01 -28.09
CA VAL A 315 -12.21 4.97 -27.39
C VAL A 315 -12.38 5.22 -25.88
N LYS A 316 -13.32 6.09 -25.47
CA LYS A 316 -13.64 6.29 -24.04
C LYS A 316 -13.97 4.98 -23.32
N LYS A 317 -14.70 4.07 -23.97
CA LYS A 317 -15.12 2.79 -23.37
C LYS A 317 -13.96 1.83 -23.07
N GLY A 318 -12.79 2.11 -23.64
CA GLY A 318 -11.63 1.25 -23.56
C GLY A 318 -11.83 -0.10 -24.23
N ASP A 319 -10.95 -1.04 -23.89
CA ASP A 319 -10.93 -2.36 -24.50
C ASP A 319 -10.36 -3.37 -23.51
N LEU A 320 -11.25 -3.94 -22.70
CA LEU A 320 -10.89 -4.92 -21.69
C LEU A 320 -10.17 -6.14 -22.28
N GLN A 321 -10.50 -6.53 -23.52
CA GLN A 321 -9.84 -7.66 -24.18
C GLN A 321 -8.36 -7.38 -24.45
N ASN A 322 -8.02 -6.13 -24.78
CA ASN A 322 -6.65 -5.68 -24.98
C ASN A 322 -6.04 -4.95 -23.79
N GLY A 323 -6.76 -4.87 -22.66
CA GLY A 323 -6.29 -4.31 -21.40
C GLY A 323 -5.00 -4.97 -20.95
N GLU A 324 -4.11 -4.17 -20.38
CA GLU A 324 -2.78 -4.61 -19.95
C GLU A 324 -2.41 -3.86 -18.68
N ALA A 325 -1.79 -4.57 -17.73
CA ALA A 325 -1.24 -3.96 -16.53
C ALA A 325 0.23 -3.54 -16.74
N TYR A 326 0.63 -2.43 -16.12
CA TYR A 326 2.00 -1.92 -16.20
C TYR A 326 2.65 -1.98 -14.82
N ILE A 327 3.76 -2.68 -14.71
CA ILE A 327 4.39 -2.98 -13.43
C ILE A 327 5.66 -2.14 -13.27
N HIS A 328 5.70 -1.34 -12.22
CA HIS A 328 6.92 -0.71 -11.73
C HIS A 328 7.44 -1.48 -10.51
N VAL A 329 8.69 -1.90 -10.58
CA VAL A 329 9.36 -2.69 -9.54
C VAL A 329 10.31 -1.81 -8.76
N LYS A 330 10.00 -1.56 -7.49
CA LYS A 330 10.72 -0.61 -6.63
C LYS A 330 11.42 -1.33 -5.48
N PRO A 331 12.72 -1.13 -5.25
CA PRO A 331 13.35 -1.51 -3.98
C PRO A 331 12.74 -0.65 -2.86
N MET A 332 12.30 -1.26 -1.75
CA MET A 332 11.66 -0.54 -0.64
C MET A 332 12.25 -0.95 0.71
N LEU A 333 12.14 -0.05 1.68
CA LEU A 333 12.64 -0.25 3.06
C LEU A 333 14.11 -0.72 3.07
N GLY A 334 15.00 0.06 2.46
CA GLY A 334 16.42 -0.26 2.37
C GLY A 334 16.70 -1.52 1.55
N ALA A 335 15.88 -1.78 0.52
CA ALA A 335 15.93 -2.97 -0.34
C ALA A 335 15.73 -4.30 0.41
N THR A 336 15.13 -4.28 1.61
CA THR A 336 14.69 -5.50 2.29
C THR A 336 13.30 -5.96 1.82
N PHE A 337 12.57 -5.07 1.15
CA PHE A 337 11.33 -5.36 0.45
C PHE A 337 11.44 -4.92 -1.01
N THR A 338 10.59 -5.50 -1.84
CA THR A 338 10.33 -5.05 -3.21
C THR A 338 8.86 -4.77 -3.35
N ASP A 339 8.53 -3.59 -3.87
CA ASP A 339 7.17 -3.23 -4.22
C ASP A 339 6.91 -3.47 -5.71
N LEU A 340 5.80 -4.14 -6.04
CA LEU A 340 5.27 -4.23 -7.40
C LEU A 340 4.07 -3.31 -7.50
N ALA A 341 4.27 -2.10 -8.02
CA ALA A 341 3.19 -1.16 -8.30
C ALA A 341 2.57 -1.51 -9.65
N ILE A 342 1.34 -2.02 -9.61
CA ILE A 342 0.59 -2.54 -10.76
C ILE A 342 -0.41 -1.47 -11.20
N TRP A 343 -0.12 -0.80 -12.30
CA TRP A 343 -0.92 0.28 -12.86
C TRP A 343 -1.88 -0.22 -13.95
N LEU A 344 -3.11 0.29 -13.92
CA LEU A 344 -4.08 0.16 -15.00
C LEU A 344 -4.31 1.53 -15.64
N PHE A 345 -4.44 1.51 -16.96
CA PHE A 345 -4.80 2.70 -17.74
C PHE A 345 -6.25 2.61 -18.20
N TYR A 346 -7.01 3.66 -17.94
CA TYR A 346 -8.35 3.83 -18.50
C TYR A 346 -8.31 5.02 -19.47
N PRO A 347 -8.81 4.88 -20.71
CA PRO A 347 -8.93 6.01 -21.62
C PRO A 347 -9.80 7.16 -21.09
N PHE A 348 -10.71 6.86 -20.15
CA PHE A 348 -11.65 7.78 -19.53
C PHE A 348 -12.14 7.19 -18.20
N ASN A 349 -12.32 8.01 -17.17
CA ASN A 349 -12.88 7.56 -15.88
C ASN A 349 -14.42 7.69 -15.85
N GLY A 350 -14.99 8.72 -16.47
CA GLY A 350 -16.44 8.92 -16.47
C GLY A 350 -16.97 9.69 -15.26
N PRO A 351 -18.28 9.95 -15.23
CA PRO A 351 -18.83 10.97 -14.35
C PRO A 351 -19.09 10.49 -12.93
N SER A 352 -18.98 11.41 -11.97
CA SER A 352 -19.23 11.13 -10.56
C SER A 352 -20.72 11.10 -10.21
N THR A 353 -21.05 10.35 -9.15
CA THR A 353 -22.39 10.35 -8.53
C THR A 353 -22.27 10.77 -7.07
N ALA A 354 -23.05 11.75 -6.65
CA ALA A 354 -23.15 12.16 -5.25
C ALA A 354 -24.30 11.45 -4.55
N LYS A 355 -24.19 11.32 -3.22
CA LYS A 355 -25.28 10.94 -2.33
C LYS A 355 -25.64 12.13 -1.45
N PHE A 356 -26.94 12.37 -1.29
CA PHE A 356 -27.48 13.34 -0.34
C PHE A 356 -28.65 12.69 0.43
N GLY A 357 -28.39 12.27 1.66
CA GLY A 357 -29.34 11.51 2.47
C GLY A 357 -29.67 10.15 1.83
N LEU A 358 -30.92 10.00 1.39
CA LEU A 358 -31.43 8.79 0.75
C LEU A 358 -31.50 8.89 -0.78
N VAL A 359 -30.97 9.97 -1.37
CA VAL A 359 -31.04 10.25 -2.80
C VAL A 359 -29.64 10.21 -3.42
N ASP A 360 -29.53 9.51 -4.54
CA ASP A 360 -28.32 9.50 -5.39
C ASP A 360 -28.53 10.47 -6.55
N ILE A 361 -27.53 11.32 -6.80
CA ILE A 361 -27.58 12.43 -7.77
C ILE A 361 -26.40 12.26 -8.74
N PRO A 362 -26.65 11.89 -10.01
CA PRO A 362 -25.62 11.94 -11.05
C PRO A 362 -25.13 13.37 -11.23
N LEU A 363 -23.82 13.61 -11.23
CA LEU A 363 -23.26 14.97 -11.28
C LEU A 363 -23.00 15.48 -12.70
N GLY A 364 -23.68 14.94 -13.71
CA GLY A 364 -23.45 15.31 -15.10
C GLY A 364 -22.04 14.92 -15.54
N ARG A 365 -21.21 15.90 -15.92
CA ARG A 365 -19.82 15.70 -16.35
C ARG A 365 -18.77 15.92 -15.25
N ILE A 366 -19.22 16.23 -14.04
CA ILE A 366 -18.33 16.56 -12.93
C ILE A 366 -17.52 15.31 -12.53
N GLY A 367 -16.20 15.46 -12.46
CA GLY A 367 -15.24 14.41 -12.11
C GLY A 367 -14.75 13.55 -13.27
N GLU A 368 -15.33 13.71 -14.47
CA GLU A 368 -14.88 12.97 -15.64
C GLU A 368 -13.62 13.60 -16.24
N HIS A 369 -12.69 12.79 -16.73
CA HIS A 369 -11.52 13.25 -17.47
C HIS A 369 -10.99 12.16 -18.40
N ILE A 370 -10.28 12.60 -19.44
CA ILE A 370 -9.60 11.74 -20.41
C ILE A 370 -8.25 11.31 -19.84
N GLY A 371 -7.96 10.02 -20.01
CA GLY A 371 -6.80 9.36 -19.45
C GLY A 371 -6.94 9.23 -17.94
N ASP A 372 -6.74 8.03 -17.42
CA ASP A 372 -6.78 7.79 -15.99
C ASP A 372 -5.84 6.64 -15.63
N TRP A 373 -5.15 6.80 -14.51
CA TRP A 373 -4.07 5.92 -14.07
C TRP A 373 -4.25 5.58 -12.61
N GLU A 374 -4.67 4.34 -12.37
CA GLU A 374 -4.91 3.80 -11.03
C GLU A 374 -3.98 2.62 -10.76
N HIS A 375 -3.67 2.36 -9.50
CA HIS A 375 -2.75 1.28 -9.16
C HIS A 375 -3.08 0.53 -7.88
N VAL A 376 -2.50 -0.66 -7.79
CA VAL A 376 -2.40 -1.46 -6.57
C VAL A 376 -0.92 -1.80 -6.39
N THR A 377 -0.37 -1.63 -5.18
CA THR A 377 1.03 -1.97 -4.90
C THR A 377 1.13 -3.19 -4.00
N LEU A 378 1.88 -4.20 -4.41
CA LEU A 378 2.21 -5.36 -3.56
C LEU A 378 3.54 -5.12 -2.86
N ARG A 379 3.62 -5.31 -1.54
CA ARG A 379 4.87 -5.26 -0.78
C ARG A 379 5.37 -6.67 -0.45
N ILE A 380 6.50 -7.05 -1.05
CA ILE A 380 7.04 -8.41 -1.01
C ILE A 380 8.37 -8.43 -0.26
N SER A 381 8.54 -9.38 0.65
CA SER A 381 9.81 -9.56 1.38
C SER A 381 10.91 -10.11 0.47
N ASN A 382 12.09 -9.48 0.48
CA ASN A 382 13.25 -10.01 -0.24
C ASN A 382 13.95 -11.16 0.50
N PHE A 383 13.53 -11.48 1.73
CA PHE A 383 14.07 -12.61 2.49
C PHE A 383 13.56 -13.96 2.02
N ASP A 384 12.28 -14.04 1.60
CA ASP A 384 11.62 -15.30 1.24
C ASP A 384 10.63 -15.18 0.07
N GLY A 385 10.39 -13.97 -0.44
CA GLY A 385 9.40 -13.71 -1.49
C GLY A 385 7.96 -13.66 -1.00
N LEU A 386 7.71 -13.63 0.32
CA LEU A 386 6.37 -13.58 0.89
C LEU A 386 5.70 -12.21 0.64
N LEU A 387 4.47 -12.23 0.13
CA LEU A 387 3.59 -11.04 0.11
C LEU A 387 3.24 -10.65 1.54
N TYR A 388 3.56 -9.42 1.94
CA TYR A 388 3.30 -8.94 3.30
C TYR A 388 2.00 -8.15 3.38
N ARG A 389 1.81 -7.21 2.46
CA ARG A 389 0.63 -6.35 2.40
C ARG A 389 0.43 -5.78 1.00
N VAL A 390 -0.78 -5.30 0.74
CA VAL A 390 -1.18 -4.72 -0.54
C VAL A 390 -1.77 -3.34 -0.32
N TYR A 391 -1.30 -2.35 -1.05
CA TYR A 391 -1.86 -1.01 -1.09
C TYR A 391 -2.92 -0.92 -2.17
N PHE A 392 -4.11 -0.45 -1.80
CA PHE A 392 -5.21 -0.17 -2.71
C PHE A 392 -5.35 1.34 -2.85
N ALA A 393 -4.99 1.89 -4.02
CA ALA A 393 -5.03 3.33 -4.28
C ALA A 393 -6.48 3.82 -4.38
N GLN A 394 -6.73 4.98 -3.78
CA GLN A 394 -8.03 5.64 -3.70
C GLN A 394 -7.85 7.15 -3.93
N HIS A 395 -8.95 7.90 -3.93
CA HIS A 395 -8.89 9.35 -4.08
C HIS A 395 -8.01 9.99 -2.98
N SER A 396 -7.00 10.75 -3.40
CA SER A 396 -6.07 11.49 -2.53
C SER A 396 -5.23 10.63 -1.56
N GLY A 397 -5.13 9.32 -1.76
CA GLY A 397 -4.38 8.39 -0.89
C GLY A 397 -4.75 6.93 -1.14
N GLY A 398 -4.79 6.11 -0.09
CA GLY A 398 -5.20 4.71 -0.23
C GLY A 398 -5.13 3.97 1.09
N THR A 399 -5.12 2.65 1.01
CA THR A 399 -5.10 1.81 2.23
C THR A 399 -4.20 0.60 2.03
N TRP A 400 -3.25 0.42 2.96
CA TRP A 400 -2.51 -0.82 3.11
C TRP A 400 -3.38 -1.87 3.80
N VAL A 401 -3.49 -3.04 3.19
CA VAL A 401 -4.21 -4.21 3.71
C VAL A 401 -3.22 -5.34 3.88
N ASP A 402 -3.12 -5.85 5.11
CA ASP A 402 -2.25 -6.99 5.40
C ASP A 402 -2.77 -8.27 4.74
N THR A 403 -1.84 -9.14 4.34
CA THR A 403 -2.14 -10.37 3.59
C THR A 403 -3.24 -11.26 4.18
N PRO A 404 -3.35 -11.45 5.52
CA PRO A 404 -4.42 -12.24 6.11
C PRO A 404 -5.83 -11.71 5.84
N SER A 405 -5.96 -10.43 5.49
CA SER A 405 -7.23 -9.74 5.26
C SER A 405 -7.60 -9.63 3.78
N LEU A 406 -6.81 -10.22 2.87
CA LEU A 406 -7.09 -10.22 1.44
C LEU A 406 -8.17 -11.24 1.05
N GLU A 407 -8.99 -10.90 0.06
CA GLU A 407 -9.89 -11.87 -0.59
C GLU A 407 -9.11 -12.70 -1.61
N PHE A 408 -8.64 -13.89 -1.20
CA PHE A 408 -7.97 -14.82 -2.10
C PHE A 408 -8.92 -15.53 -3.06
N LEU A 409 -8.40 -15.86 -4.25
CA LEU A 409 -9.16 -16.43 -5.35
C LEU A 409 -8.67 -17.82 -5.73
N ASP A 410 -9.59 -18.67 -6.17
CA ASP A 410 -9.30 -19.95 -6.84
C ASP A 410 -8.38 -20.90 -6.03
N MET A 411 -8.42 -20.81 -4.69
CA MET A 411 -7.50 -21.52 -3.77
C MET A 411 -6.01 -21.26 -4.10
N SER A 412 -5.70 -20.06 -4.60
CA SER A 412 -4.36 -19.61 -4.98
C SER A 412 -3.98 -18.38 -4.17
N ASN A 413 -2.72 -17.94 -4.29
CA ASN A 413 -2.21 -16.73 -3.61
C ASN A 413 -2.54 -15.43 -4.36
N ARG A 414 -3.34 -15.53 -5.44
CA ARG A 414 -3.93 -14.41 -6.15
C ARG A 414 -5.14 -13.90 -5.42
N PHE A 415 -5.40 -12.59 -5.52
CA PHE A 415 -6.45 -11.93 -4.74
C PHE A 415 -7.33 -11.02 -5.61
N ALA A 416 -8.48 -10.64 -5.07
CA ALA A 416 -9.42 -9.73 -5.73
C ALA A 416 -9.06 -8.26 -5.49
N ALA A 417 -9.29 -7.43 -6.50
CA ALA A 417 -9.27 -5.97 -6.38
C ALA A 417 -10.52 -5.40 -7.05
N TYR A 418 -11.10 -4.36 -6.47
CA TYR A 418 -12.40 -3.83 -6.91
C TYR A 418 -12.32 -2.33 -7.20
N PRO A 419 -12.03 -1.93 -8.46
CA PRO A 419 -12.18 -0.55 -8.91
C PRO A 419 -13.63 -0.08 -8.76
N SER A 420 -13.82 1.16 -8.29
CA SER A 420 -15.14 1.78 -8.22
C SER A 420 -15.66 2.15 -9.60
N LEU A 421 -16.98 2.13 -9.73
CA LEU A 421 -17.71 2.54 -10.92
C LEU A 421 -17.33 3.98 -11.30
N ASN A 422 -16.88 4.15 -12.54
CA ASN A 422 -16.35 5.37 -13.14
C ASN A 422 -15.06 5.89 -12.46
N GLY A 423 -15.08 6.15 -11.15
CA GLY A 423 -13.96 6.79 -10.46
C GLY A 423 -12.69 5.94 -10.33
N HIS A 424 -12.77 4.62 -10.56
CA HIS A 424 -11.68 3.64 -10.58
C HIS A 424 -10.76 3.54 -9.36
N ALA A 425 -10.97 4.34 -8.31
CA ALA A 425 -10.42 4.10 -6.98
C ALA A 425 -10.64 2.63 -6.58
N THR A 426 -9.56 1.96 -6.18
CA THR A 426 -9.57 0.51 -6.00
C THR A 426 -9.72 0.15 -4.53
N TYR A 427 -10.54 -0.87 -4.26
CA TYR A 427 -10.84 -1.33 -2.90
C TYR A 427 -10.57 -2.83 -2.73
N PRO A 428 -10.25 -3.28 -1.50
CA PRO A 428 -10.01 -4.69 -1.20
C PRO A 428 -11.29 -5.55 -1.18
N THR A 429 -12.47 -4.91 -1.04
CA THR A 429 -13.77 -5.58 -0.95
C THR A 429 -14.82 -4.84 -1.77
N PRO A 430 -15.85 -5.52 -2.30
CA PRO A 430 -16.97 -4.86 -2.94
C PRO A 430 -17.81 -4.09 -1.92
N GLY A 431 -18.48 -3.03 -2.35
CA GLY A 431 -19.30 -2.19 -1.48
C GLY A 431 -19.40 -0.75 -1.99
N VAL A 432 -19.94 0.13 -1.16
CA VAL A 432 -19.99 1.56 -1.42
C VAL A 432 -19.10 2.27 -0.41
N VAL A 433 -18.10 2.99 -0.89
CA VAL A 433 -17.26 3.86 -0.07
C VAL A 433 -17.66 5.30 -0.34
N MET A 434 -17.99 6.04 0.72
CA MET A 434 -18.36 7.45 0.63
C MET A 434 -17.12 8.33 0.77
N GLN A 435 -16.89 9.23 -0.20
CA GLN A 435 -15.94 10.33 -0.06
C GLN A 435 -16.69 11.55 0.47
N GLY A 436 -16.54 11.83 1.76
CA GLY A 436 -17.31 12.84 2.50
C GLY A 436 -17.81 12.26 3.82
N THR A 437 -19.08 12.47 4.12
CA THR A 437 -19.76 11.87 5.28
C THR A 437 -20.65 10.69 4.86
N ASP A 438 -21.12 9.90 5.82
CA ASP A 438 -22.04 8.78 5.56
C ASP A 438 -23.38 9.19 4.91
N VAL A 439 -23.74 10.47 5.07
CA VAL A 439 -25.02 11.03 4.61
C VAL A 439 -24.84 11.88 3.37
N ILE A 440 -23.69 12.52 3.19
CA ILE A 440 -23.42 13.41 2.07
C ILE A 440 -21.98 13.25 1.58
N GLY A 441 -21.80 12.91 0.30
CA GLY A 441 -20.48 12.71 -0.32
C GLY A 441 -20.54 12.13 -1.73
N ILE A 442 -19.38 11.98 -2.38
CA ILE A 442 -19.24 11.26 -3.65
C ILE A 442 -19.25 9.76 -3.37
N ARG A 443 -19.94 8.99 -4.22
CA ARG A 443 -20.05 7.54 -4.09
C ARG A 443 -18.97 6.84 -4.90
N ASN A 444 -18.29 5.90 -4.27
CA ASN A 444 -17.41 4.93 -4.93
C ASN A 444 -18.05 3.55 -4.81
N ASP A 445 -18.84 3.18 -5.81
CA ASP A 445 -19.54 1.89 -5.88
C ASP A 445 -18.64 0.82 -6.53
N ALA A 446 -18.15 -0.13 -5.75
CA ALA A 446 -17.34 -1.27 -6.21
C ALA A 446 -18.15 -2.57 -6.13
N ALA A 447 -18.10 -3.41 -7.16
CA ALA A 447 -18.82 -4.68 -7.16
C ALA A 447 -18.15 -5.73 -8.05
N LYS A 448 -18.38 -7.00 -7.72
CA LYS A 448 -17.92 -8.13 -8.52
C LYS A 448 -18.80 -8.33 -9.76
N SER A 449 -18.20 -8.63 -10.90
CA SER A 449 -18.90 -9.00 -12.13
C SER A 449 -18.10 -10.00 -12.97
N ASP A 450 -18.63 -10.36 -14.14
CA ASP A 450 -17.93 -11.13 -15.18
C ASP A 450 -16.98 -10.26 -16.03
N LYS A 451 -16.99 -8.94 -15.86
CA LYS A 451 -15.99 -8.02 -16.40
C LYS A 451 -14.80 -8.00 -15.44
N PHE A 452 -13.74 -8.72 -15.81
CA PHE A 452 -12.51 -8.72 -15.01
C PHE A 452 -11.26 -8.72 -15.88
N LEU A 453 -10.14 -8.29 -15.27
CA LEU A 453 -8.79 -8.38 -15.83
C LEU A 453 -7.91 -9.18 -14.87
N ASP A 454 -7.35 -10.28 -15.35
CA ASP A 454 -6.34 -11.07 -14.65
C ASP A 454 -4.94 -10.56 -15.02
N VAL A 455 -4.22 -9.95 -14.08
CA VAL A 455 -2.90 -9.34 -14.35
C VAL A 455 -1.89 -10.36 -14.87
N LYS A 456 -1.96 -11.60 -14.39
CA LYS A 456 -1.05 -12.67 -14.80
C LYS A 456 -1.09 -12.99 -16.30
N ASP A 457 -2.18 -12.66 -16.99
CA ASP A 457 -2.40 -13.03 -18.38
C ASP A 457 -1.80 -12.01 -19.35
N LYS A 458 -1.79 -10.72 -18.98
CA LYS A 458 -1.24 -9.64 -19.82
C LYS A 458 -0.73 -8.47 -18.99
N TYR A 459 0.59 -8.35 -18.95
CA TYR A 459 1.29 -7.26 -18.27
C TYR A 459 2.61 -6.92 -18.96
N LEU A 460 3.08 -5.70 -18.70
CA LEU A 460 4.40 -5.21 -19.08
C LEU A 460 5.14 -4.74 -17.82
N VAL A 461 6.34 -5.27 -17.57
CA VAL A 461 7.25 -4.66 -16.60
C VAL A 461 7.80 -3.38 -17.22
N MET A 462 7.26 -2.23 -16.83
CA MET A 462 7.55 -0.94 -17.46
C MET A 462 8.79 -0.26 -16.88
N ALA A 463 9.14 -0.56 -15.63
CA ALA A 463 10.32 0.03 -14.99
C ALA A 463 10.84 -0.87 -13.86
N ALA A 464 12.17 -0.95 -13.77
CA ALA A 464 12.92 -1.52 -12.65
C ALA A 464 14.31 -0.89 -12.67
N GLU A 465 14.47 0.30 -12.08
CA GLU A 465 15.65 1.16 -12.29
C GLU A 465 16.97 0.56 -11.78
N TYR A 466 16.91 -0.53 -11.01
CA TYR A 466 18.08 -1.25 -10.50
C TYR A 466 18.64 -2.30 -11.49
N THR A 467 17.99 -2.54 -12.64
CA THR A 467 18.46 -3.46 -13.68
C THR A 467 18.34 -2.86 -15.08
N SER A 468 19.26 -3.21 -15.97
CA SER A 468 19.22 -2.87 -17.39
C SER A 468 18.38 -3.82 -18.24
N ASP A 469 17.89 -4.93 -17.66
CA ASP A 469 17.12 -5.95 -18.38
C ASP A 469 15.66 -5.53 -18.65
N VAL A 470 15.21 -4.44 -18.01
CA VAL A 470 13.89 -3.84 -18.22
C VAL A 470 14.05 -2.60 -19.10
N ILE A 471 13.35 -2.59 -20.23
CA ILE A 471 13.35 -1.48 -21.18
C ILE A 471 12.10 -0.64 -20.94
N GLU A 472 12.31 0.58 -20.45
CA GLU A 472 11.23 1.53 -20.20
C GLU A 472 10.57 2.00 -21.51
N PRO A 473 9.23 1.91 -21.65
CA PRO A 473 8.53 2.42 -22.82
C PRO A 473 8.64 3.95 -22.97
N PRO A 474 8.71 4.51 -24.20
CA PRO A 474 8.86 5.95 -24.41
C PRO A 474 7.77 6.81 -23.77
N TRP A 475 6.52 6.32 -23.74
CA TRP A 475 5.40 7.05 -23.16
C TRP A 475 5.51 7.23 -21.63
N VAL A 476 6.29 6.39 -20.92
CA VAL A 476 6.49 6.52 -19.46
C VAL A 476 7.15 7.85 -19.11
N ASN A 477 8.00 8.37 -20.01
CA ASN A 477 8.68 9.66 -19.83
C ASN A 477 7.85 10.87 -20.30
N TYR A 478 6.60 10.68 -20.74
CA TYR A 478 5.71 11.77 -21.09
C TYR A 478 5.16 12.44 -19.83
N ALA A 479 5.79 13.56 -19.46
CA ALA A 479 5.51 14.31 -18.24
C ALA A 479 4.31 15.26 -18.30
N ARG A 480 3.57 15.30 -19.42
CA ARG A 480 2.45 16.22 -19.63
C ARG A 480 1.11 15.48 -19.51
N LYS A 481 0.02 16.20 -19.79
CA LYS A 481 -1.35 15.80 -19.52
C LYS A 481 -1.83 14.72 -20.50
N TRP A 482 -2.49 13.68 -19.97
CA TRP A 482 -3.11 12.59 -20.73
C TRP A 482 -4.55 12.87 -21.16
N GLY A 483 -5.05 14.07 -20.83
CA GLY A 483 -6.34 14.60 -21.24
C GLY A 483 -6.30 16.12 -21.31
N PRO A 484 -7.26 16.76 -21.99
CA PRO A 484 -7.37 18.20 -22.04
C PRO A 484 -7.75 18.77 -20.66
N LYS A 485 -7.56 20.08 -20.51
CA LYS A 485 -8.17 20.85 -19.43
C LYS A 485 -9.46 21.52 -19.93
N ILE A 486 -10.59 21.12 -19.38
CA ILE A 486 -11.90 21.70 -19.68
C ILE A 486 -12.43 22.36 -18.40
N THR A 487 -12.38 23.69 -18.35
CA THR A 487 -12.98 24.45 -17.25
C THR A 487 -14.48 24.59 -17.49
N TYR A 488 -15.29 24.13 -16.54
CA TYR A 488 -16.72 24.38 -16.53
C TYR A 488 -17.03 25.71 -15.86
N GLU A 489 -18.09 26.39 -16.30
CA GLU A 489 -18.83 27.24 -15.38
C GLU A 489 -19.64 26.30 -14.47
N ILE A 490 -19.09 25.99 -13.29
CA ILE A 490 -19.73 25.11 -12.29
C ILE A 490 -21.21 25.49 -12.07
N GLY A 491 -21.50 26.81 -12.09
CA GLY A 491 -22.86 27.34 -12.00
C GLY A 491 -23.79 26.81 -13.09
N THR A 492 -23.33 26.62 -14.33
CA THR A 492 -24.18 26.16 -15.45
C THR A 492 -24.50 24.67 -15.38
N GLU A 493 -23.54 23.83 -15.00
CA GLU A 493 -23.81 22.39 -14.81
C GLU A 493 -24.69 22.15 -13.57
N ILE A 494 -24.52 22.98 -12.53
CA ILE A 494 -25.40 22.96 -11.37
C ILE A 494 -26.78 23.51 -11.70
N GLU A 495 -26.92 24.58 -12.48
CA GLU A 495 -28.23 25.07 -12.96
C GLU A 495 -28.96 24.00 -13.81
N LYS A 496 -28.23 23.21 -14.60
CA LYS A 496 -28.81 22.06 -15.32
C LYS A 496 -29.28 20.98 -14.35
N LEU A 497 -28.51 20.69 -13.30
CA LEU A 497 -28.91 19.77 -12.24
C LEU A 497 -30.14 20.29 -11.49
N GLU A 498 -30.17 21.56 -11.10
CA GLU A 498 -31.29 22.25 -10.43
C GLU A 498 -32.57 22.15 -11.24
N ASN A 499 -32.51 22.38 -12.55
CA ASN A 499 -33.65 22.29 -13.45
C ASN A 499 -34.15 20.84 -13.64
N SER A 500 -33.28 19.84 -13.48
CA SER A 500 -33.62 18.42 -13.60
C SER A 500 -34.18 17.80 -12.31
N LEU A 501 -33.84 18.37 -11.15
CA LEU A 501 -34.20 17.87 -9.82
C LEU A 501 -35.45 18.56 -9.27
N THR A 502 -36.54 18.57 -10.05
CA THR A 502 -37.83 19.14 -9.66
C THR A 502 -38.38 18.44 -8.41
N GLY A 503 -38.19 19.04 -7.24
CA GLY A 503 -38.69 18.54 -5.94
C GLY A 503 -37.65 18.35 -4.84
N ILE A 504 -36.35 18.49 -5.13
CA ILE A 504 -35.30 18.52 -4.10
C ILE A 504 -35.17 19.94 -3.55
N VAL A 505 -35.13 20.08 -2.22
CA VAL A 505 -35.09 21.37 -1.53
C VAL A 505 -33.81 22.11 -1.91
N GLY A 506 -33.88 23.36 -2.37
CA GLY A 506 -32.72 24.15 -2.82
C GLY A 506 -31.59 24.30 -1.78
N SER A 507 -31.86 24.08 -0.49
CA SER A 507 -30.83 24.01 0.55
C SER A 507 -29.88 22.81 0.40
N ALA A 508 -30.34 21.69 -0.17
CA ALA A 508 -29.52 20.51 -0.41
C ALA A 508 -28.48 20.73 -1.51
N ILE A 509 -28.81 21.57 -2.50
CA ILE A 509 -27.93 21.90 -3.63
C ILE A 509 -26.85 22.90 -3.20
N GLY A 510 -27.22 23.89 -2.36
CA GLY A 510 -26.26 24.79 -1.72
C GLY A 510 -25.21 24.04 -0.87
N SER A 511 -25.61 22.99 -0.14
CA SER A 511 -24.66 22.14 0.60
C SER A 511 -23.84 21.20 -0.29
N LEU A 512 -24.28 20.89 -1.51
CA LEU A 512 -23.54 20.07 -2.46
C LEU A 512 -22.29 20.81 -2.99
N LEU A 513 -22.41 22.14 -3.18
CA LEU A 513 -21.32 23.03 -3.60
C LEU A 513 -20.15 23.07 -2.61
N ASP A 514 -20.44 22.96 -1.31
CA ASP A 514 -19.41 22.92 -0.27
C ASP A 514 -18.67 21.57 -0.20
N ILE A 515 -19.19 20.54 -0.88
CA ILE A 515 -18.75 19.14 -0.76
C ILE A 515 -18.03 18.65 -2.00
N ILE A 516 -18.32 19.20 -3.18
CA ILE A 516 -17.59 18.89 -4.41
C ILE A 516 -16.16 19.42 -4.25
N PRO A 517 -15.13 18.54 -4.17
CA PRO A 517 -13.76 19.00 -4.03
C PRO A 517 -13.40 19.92 -5.18
N THR A 518 -12.57 20.93 -4.94
CA THR A 518 -12.17 21.90 -5.99
C THR A 518 -11.55 21.22 -7.21
N GLU A 519 -11.00 20.02 -7.06
CA GLU A 519 -10.46 19.17 -8.14
C GLU A 519 -11.52 18.77 -9.17
N PHE A 520 -12.80 18.75 -8.80
CA PHE A 520 -13.93 18.43 -9.66
C PHE A 520 -14.50 19.65 -10.39
N SER A 521 -13.89 20.84 -10.24
CA SER A 521 -14.32 22.08 -10.89
C SER A 521 -13.96 22.19 -12.38
N SER A 522 -13.13 21.28 -12.88
CA SER A 522 -12.71 21.18 -14.26
C SER A 522 -12.42 19.73 -14.61
N GLU A 523 -12.59 19.34 -15.87
CA GLU A 523 -11.83 18.19 -16.37
C GLU A 523 -10.37 18.63 -16.45
N ASP A 524 -9.47 17.88 -15.83
CA ASP A 524 -8.04 18.11 -15.98
C ASP A 524 -7.36 16.75 -16.04
N GLY A 525 -7.05 16.29 -17.26
CA GLY A 525 -6.42 14.99 -17.46
C GLY A 525 -5.20 14.81 -16.55
N PRO A 526 -4.90 13.59 -16.07
CA PRO A 526 -3.78 13.36 -15.19
C PRO A 526 -2.46 13.40 -15.96
N THR A 527 -1.35 13.53 -15.23
CA THR A 527 -0.03 13.15 -15.74
C THR A 527 0.15 11.63 -15.62
N GLY A 528 1.11 11.07 -16.36
CA GLY A 528 1.40 9.63 -16.33
C GLY A 528 1.99 9.14 -15.00
N PRO A 529 2.09 7.81 -14.80
CA PRO A 529 2.50 7.19 -13.54
C PRO A 529 3.82 7.71 -12.97
N LYS A 530 4.82 7.96 -13.83
CA LYS A 530 6.15 8.44 -13.42
C LYS A 530 6.16 9.83 -12.80
N MET A 531 5.08 10.60 -12.98
CA MET A 531 4.93 11.93 -12.39
C MET A 531 4.19 11.89 -11.05
N LYS A 532 3.76 10.71 -10.59
CA LYS A 532 3.08 10.53 -9.32
C LYS A 532 4.11 10.44 -8.18
N PRO A 533 3.87 11.05 -7.01
CA PRO A 533 4.81 11.00 -5.88
C PRO A 533 5.21 9.57 -5.47
N GLU A 534 4.31 8.61 -5.65
CA GLU A 534 4.46 7.20 -5.33
C GLU A 534 5.43 6.47 -6.29
N TRP A 535 5.82 7.07 -7.42
CA TRP A 535 6.82 6.47 -8.31
C TRP A 535 8.18 6.35 -7.61
N ASP A 536 8.66 7.46 -7.04
CA ASP A 536 9.91 7.47 -6.27
C ASP A 536 9.68 7.17 -4.78
N GLY A 537 8.48 7.49 -4.27
CA GLY A 537 8.10 7.43 -2.87
C GLY A 537 7.48 6.10 -2.42
N ASP A 538 7.09 6.11 -1.15
CA ASP A 538 6.22 5.12 -0.52
C ASP A 538 4.75 5.55 -0.68
N GLU A 539 3.86 4.57 -0.79
CA GLU A 539 2.43 4.73 -0.89
C GLU A 539 1.88 5.32 0.41
N ARG A 540 0.91 6.25 0.28
CA ARG A 540 0.46 7.13 1.38
C ARG A 540 -0.88 6.75 1.95
#